data_AF-A0A847XXD1-F1
#
_entry.id   AF-A0A847XXD1-F1
#
_cell.length_a   1.000
_cell.length_b   1.000
_cell.length_c   1.000
_cell.angle_alpha   90.00
_cell.angle_beta   90.00
_cell.angle_gamma   90.00
#
_symmetry.space_group_name_H-M   'P 1'
#
loop_
_entity.id
_entity.type
_entity.pdbx_description
1 polymer ?
#
loop_
_entity_poly.entity_id
_entity_poly.type
_entity_poly.pdbx_seq_one_letter_code
_entity_poly.pdbx_strand_id
1 'polypeptide(L)'
;MAEKRKFTRIHLIHYLRLFDRKSGDLIGNLVDLTAEGLQLICEKPIAPGTLLEIRMEFPEQVDGEHEIQLNAVAVWCDHQLDPDLFSVGCKLIPVTPGKVTLIRDLIKNYED
;
A
#
# COMPACT_ATOMS: atom_id res chain seq x y z
N MET A 1 -25.61 -2.16 11.47
CA MET A 1 -24.81 -0.95 11.19
C MET A 1 -24.00 -1.23 9.93
N ALA A 2 -24.06 -0.31 8.98
CA ALA A 2 -23.82 -0.57 7.57
C ALA A 2 -22.40 -0.25 7.17
N GLU A 3 -21.60 -1.28 6.87
CA GLU A 3 -20.49 -1.15 5.93
C GLU A 3 -20.50 -2.39 5.04
N LYS A 4 -21.34 -2.35 4.01
CA LYS A 4 -21.17 -3.21 2.83
C LYS A 4 -19.91 -2.72 2.12
N ARG A 5 -18.75 -3.26 2.49
CA ARG A 5 -17.55 -3.18 1.64
C ARG A 5 -17.82 -3.98 0.37
N LYS A 6 -18.48 -3.33 -0.58
CA LYS A 6 -18.59 -3.76 -1.98
C LYS A 6 -17.50 -3.02 -2.74
N PHE A 7 -16.29 -3.54 -2.69
CA PHE A 7 -15.36 -3.38 -3.80
C PHE A 7 -14.90 -4.79 -4.15
N THR A 8 -15.25 -5.19 -5.36
CA THR A 8 -14.77 -6.40 -6.01
C THR A 8 -13.27 -6.46 -5.81
N ARG A 9 -12.76 -7.53 -5.18
CA ARG A 9 -11.32 -7.75 -5.00
C ARG A 9 -10.69 -7.76 -6.39
N ILE A 10 -10.06 -6.66 -6.78
CA ILE A 10 -9.20 -6.61 -7.96
C ILE A 10 -7.99 -7.45 -7.57
N HIS A 11 -7.91 -8.66 -8.12
CA HIS A 11 -6.72 -9.49 -8.02
C HIS A 11 -5.63 -8.79 -8.83
N LEU A 12 -4.87 -7.89 -8.22
CA LEU A 12 -3.60 -7.48 -8.82
C LEU A 12 -2.68 -8.70 -8.77
N ILE A 13 -2.57 -9.37 -9.90
CA ILE A 13 -1.78 -10.60 -10.13
C ILE A 13 -0.27 -10.38 -9.91
N HIS A 14 0.15 -9.17 -9.51
CA HIS A 14 1.46 -8.87 -8.99
C HIS A 14 1.33 -8.02 -7.73
N TYR A 15 1.40 -8.64 -6.56
CA TYR A 15 1.51 -7.93 -5.29
C TYR A 15 2.71 -6.97 -5.33
N LEU A 16 2.44 -5.67 -5.52
CA LEU A 16 3.49 -4.65 -5.46
C LEU A 16 4.13 -4.72 -4.07
N ARG A 17 5.44 -4.92 -4.05
CA ARG A 17 6.18 -5.09 -2.81
C ARG A 17 6.48 -3.72 -2.21
N LEU A 18 6.24 -3.62 -0.91
CA LEU A 18 6.51 -2.43 -0.11
C LEU A 18 7.75 -2.70 0.73
N PHE A 19 8.76 -1.85 0.57
CA PHE A 19 10.01 -1.92 1.30
C PHE A 19 10.16 -0.73 2.23
N ASP A 20 10.87 -0.93 3.34
CA ASP A 20 11.29 0.17 4.19
C ASP A 20 12.43 0.93 3.49
N ARG A 21 12.29 2.24 3.37
CA ARG A 21 13.24 3.09 2.66
C ARG A 21 14.60 3.16 3.37
N LYS A 22 14.65 2.98 4.68
CA LYS A 22 15.87 3.10 5.48
C LYS A 22 16.64 1.79 5.53
N SER A 23 15.96 0.68 5.82
CA SER A 23 16.60 -0.62 5.98
C SER A 23 16.62 -1.44 4.69
N GLY A 24 15.72 -1.16 3.75
CA GLY A 24 15.52 -1.96 2.54
C GLY A 24 14.76 -3.26 2.78
N ASP A 25 14.28 -3.51 4.00
CA ASP A 25 13.53 -4.72 4.33
C ASP A 25 12.14 -4.72 3.70
N LEU A 26 11.64 -5.91 3.37
CA LEU A 26 10.26 -6.08 2.95
C LEU A 26 9.32 -5.76 4.13
N ILE A 27 8.46 -4.76 3.95
CA ILE A 27 7.34 -4.46 4.86
C ILE A 27 6.21 -5.43 4.58
N GLY A 28 5.84 -5.59 3.31
CA GLY A 28 4.73 -6.44 2.91
C GLY A 28 4.31 -6.23 1.47
N ASN A 29 3.11 -6.69 1.16
CA ASN A 29 2.52 -6.68 -0.17
C ASN A 29 1.33 -5.73 -0.21
N LEU A 30 1.28 -4.86 -1.21
CA LEU A 30 0.16 -3.96 -1.42
C LEU A 30 -1.12 -4.76 -1.72
N VAL A 31 -2.21 -4.39 -1.05
CA VAL A 31 -3.55 -4.94 -1.26
C VAL A 31 -4.46 -3.93 -1.94
N ASP A 32 -4.37 -2.67 -1.52
CA ASP A 32 -5.19 -1.57 -2.02
C ASP A 32 -4.39 -0.26 -1.93
N LEU A 33 -4.59 0.62 -2.90
CA LEU A 33 -3.99 1.95 -2.92
C LEU A 33 -5.01 2.99 -3.36
N THR A 34 -5.08 4.08 -2.61
CA THR A 34 -5.86 5.27 -2.94
C THR A 34 -4.99 6.51 -2.79
N ALA A 35 -5.52 7.67 -3.16
CA ALA A 35 -4.83 8.95 -2.92
C ALA A 35 -4.74 9.32 -1.43
N GLU A 36 -5.54 8.70 -0.56
CA GLU A 36 -5.60 9.02 0.88
C GLU A 36 -4.89 7.99 1.76
N GLY A 37 -4.70 6.77 1.26
CA GLY A 37 -4.24 5.64 2.07
C GLY A 37 -3.89 4.43 1.23
N LEU A 38 -3.36 3.42 1.92
CA LEU A 38 -3.08 2.11 1.35
C LEU A 38 -3.39 1.02 2.36
N GLN A 39 -3.66 -0.18 1.86
CA GLN A 39 -3.70 -1.39 2.65
C GLN A 39 -2.58 -2.31 2.19
N LEU A 40 -1.92 -2.97 3.15
CA LEU A 40 -0.92 -3.99 2.89
C LEU A 40 -1.19 -5.24 3.69
N ILE A 41 -0.60 -6.35 3.26
CA ILE A 41 -0.53 -7.60 4.01
C ILE A 41 0.93 -7.96 4.31
N CYS A 42 1.22 -8.36 5.54
CA CYS A 42 2.58 -8.61 6.02
C CYS A 42 2.63 -9.75 7.06
N GLU A 43 3.80 -10.36 7.23
CA GLU A 43 4.00 -11.48 8.17
C GLU A 43 4.21 -11.00 9.62
N LYS A 44 4.54 -9.72 9.81
CA LYS A 44 4.81 -9.12 11.12
C LYS A 44 3.74 -8.08 11.45
N PRO A 45 3.23 -8.03 12.70
CA PRO A 45 2.26 -7.02 13.08
C PRO A 45 2.89 -5.62 13.05
N ILE A 46 2.11 -4.64 12.59
CA ILE A 46 2.51 -3.22 12.59
C ILE A 46 1.58 -2.48 13.55
N ALA A 47 2.14 -1.90 14.61
CA ALA A 47 1.34 -1.19 15.60
C ALA A 47 0.66 0.05 14.99
N PRO A 48 -0.61 0.33 15.31
CA PRO A 48 -1.24 1.62 14.97
C PRO A 48 -0.40 2.80 15.48
N GLY A 49 -0.30 3.85 14.68
CA GLY A 49 0.56 5.01 14.94
C GLY A 49 2.00 4.86 14.43
N THR A 50 2.40 3.67 13.95
CA THR A 50 3.74 3.47 13.35
C THR A 50 3.86 4.26 12.05
N LEU A 51 4.90 5.08 11.94
CA LEU A 51 5.30 5.73 10.69
C LEU A 51 6.04 4.71 9.81
N LEU A 52 5.55 4.52 8.60
CA LEU A 52 6.15 3.69 7.57
C LEU A 52 6.75 4.61 6.49
N GLU A 53 8.04 4.47 6.25
CA GLU A 53 8.76 5.13 5.16
C GLU A 53 8.87 4.15 4.00
N ILE A 54 7.90 4.19 3.10
CA ILE A 54 7.64 3.15 2.11
C ILE A 54 8.37 3.48 0.80
N ARG A 55 9.03 2.48 0.23
CA ARG A 55 9.41 2.40 -1.18
C ARG A 55 8.61 1.29 -1.84
N MET A 56 7.86 1.63 -2.88
CA MET A 56 7.10 0.68 -3.68
C MET A 56 7.74 0.58 -5.05
N GLU A 57 8.08 -0.63 -5.48
CA GLU A 57 8.73 -0.89 -6.77
C GLU A 57 7.69 -1.37 -7.79
N PHE A 58 7.83 -0.92 -9.03
CA PHE A 58 6.93 -1.27 -10.13
C PHE A 58 7.59 -2.29 -11.07
N PRO A 59 6.87 -3.33 -11.53
CA PRO A 59 7.38 -4.28 -12.52
C PRO A 59 7.65 -3.61 -13.88
N GLU A 60 6.88 -2.58 -14.21
CA GLU A 60 7.01 -1.79 -15.43
C GLU A 60 7.07 -0.29 -15.09
N GLN A 61 7.64 0.49 -16.00
CA GLN A 61 7.84 1.92 -15.80
C GLN A 61 6.49 2.65 -15.80
N VAL A 62 6.20 3.42 -14.75
CA VAL A 62 5.00 4.27 -14.64
C VAL A 62 5.45 5.73 -14.67
N ASP A 63 5.00 6.48 -15.67
CA ASP A 63 5.38 7.90 -15.88
C ASP A 63 6.90 8.16 -15.88
N GLY A 64 7.68 7.20 -16.36
CA GLY A 64 9.14 7.32 -16.36
C GLY A 64 9.85 6.76 -15.11
N GLU A 65 9.10 6.36 -14.08
CA GLU A 65 9.63 5.89 -12.81
C GLU A 65 9.47 4.37 -12.63
N HIS A 66 10.42 3.74 -11.93
CA HIS A 66 10.35 2.33 -11.53
C HIS A 66 9.98 2.13 -10.04
N GLU A 67 9.88 3.23 -9.29
CA GLU A 67 9.50 3.19 -7.89
C GLU A 67 8.73 4.46 -7.50
N ILE A 68 8.00 4.38 -6.39
CA ILE A 68 7.47 5.55 -5.68
C ILE A 68 7.81 5.46 -4.21
N GLN A 69 8.19 6.61 -3.64
CA GLN A 69 8.45 6.74 -2.21
C GLN A 69 7.32 7.49 -1.52
N LEU A 70 6.74 6.87 -0.51
CA LEU A 70 5.58 7.36 0.24
C LEU A 70 5.90 7.34 1.73
N ASN A 71 5.24 8.20 2.51
CA ASN A 71 5.23 8.06 3.96
C ASN A 71 3.78 7.81 4.38
N ALA A 72 3.56 6.86 5.28
CA ALA A 72 2.22 6.50 5.73
C ALA A 72 2.23 6.22 7.24
N VAL A 73 1.08 6.40 7.89
CA VAL A 73 0.90 6.05 9.31
C VAL A 73 -0.07 4.89 9.40
N ALA A 74 0.32 3.81 10.07
CA ALA A 74 -0.57 2.68 10.34
C ALA A 74 -1.75 3.14 11.20
N VAL A 75 -2.97 2.82 10.78
CA VAL A 75 -4.21 3.20 11.47
C VAL A 75 -4.80 2.02 12.23
N TRP A 76 -4.71 0.82 11.64
CA TRP A 76 -5.18 -0.43 12.24
C TRP A 76 -4.34 -1.60 11.72
N CYS A 77 -4.33 -2.69 12.47
CA CYS A 77 -3.67 -3.95 12.13
C CYS A 77 -4.56 -5.12 12.60
N ASP A 78 -4.84 -6.07 11.72
CA ASP A 78 -5.81 -7.15 11.95
C ASP A 78 -5.33 -8.46 11.31
N HIS A 79 -5.56 -9.61 11.96
CA HIS A 79 -5.19 -10.94 11.45
C HIS A 79 -6.40 -11.88 11.30
N GLN A 80 -7.63 -11.35 11.26
CA GLN A 80 -8.83 -12.19 11.36
C GLN A 80 -9.01 -13.16 10.18
N LEU A 81 -8.39 -12.88 9.03
CA LEU A 81 -8.53 -13.69 7.82
C LEU A 81 -7.50 -14.82 7.72
N ASP A 82 -6.34 -14.66 8.34
CA ASP A 82 -5.22 -15.60 8.24
C ASP A 82 -4.32 -15.47 9.49
N PRO A 83 -4.04 -16.55 10.21
CA PRO A 83 -3.28 -16.48 11.46
C PRO A 83 -1.79 -16.15 11.26
N ASP A 84 -1.26 -16.35 10.06
CA ASP A 84 0.14 -16.10 9.71
C ASP A 84 0.35 -14.73 9.05
N LEU A 85 -0.74 -14.03 8.71
CA LEU A 85 -0.69 -12.75 8.00
C LEU A 85 -1.52 -11.64 8.67
N PHE A 86 -0.96 -10.45 8.66
CA PHE A 86 -1.58 -9.24 9.17
C PHE A 86 -1.98 -8.33 8.02
N SER A 87 -3.26 -7.93 7.98
CA SER A 87 -3.72 -6.81 7.18
C SER A 87 -3.49 -5.51 7.94
N VAL A 88 -2.89 -4.53 7.29
CA VAL A 88 -2.58 -3.23 7.89
C VAL A 88 -3.10 -2.13 6.98
N GLY A 89 -4.01 -1.30 7.52
CA GLY A 89 -4.48 -0.10 6.84
C GLY A 89 -3.68 1.11 7.27
N CYS A 90 -3.23 1.90 6.29
CA CYS A 90 -2.37 3.05 6.50
C CYS A 90 -2.97 4.31 5.87
N LYS A 91 -2.79 5.44 6.54
CA LYS A 91 -3.10 6.77 5.99
C LYS A 91 -1.84 7.36 5.38
N LEU A 92 -1.92 7.82 4.12
CA LEU A 92 -0.80 8.51 3.50
C LEU A 92 -0.60 9.88 4.14
N ILE A 93 0.66 10.20 4.42
CA ILE A 93 1.06 11.57 4.74
C ILE A 93 1.01 12.38 3.44
N PRO A 94 0.53 13.63 3.46
CA PRO A 94 0.40 14.46 2.27
C PRO A 94 1.64 14.41 1.39
N VAL A 95 1.45 13.99 0.15
CA VAL A 95 2.50 13.88 -0.87
C VAL A 95 2.45 15.08 -1.80
N THR A 96 3.54 15.32 -2.54
CA THR A 96 3.60 16.39 -3.52
C THR A 96 2.59 16.15 -4.66
N PRO A 97 2.11 17.20 -5.36
CA PRO A 97 1.17 17.04 -6.47
C PRO A 97 1.64 16.04 -7.54
N GLY A 98 2.94 16.02 -7.86
CA GLY A 98 3.51 15.05 -8.80
C GLY A 98 3.36 13.59 -8.34
N LYS A 99 3.54 13.32 -7.04
CA LYS A 99 3.31 11.98 -6.47
C LYS A 99 1.84 11.59 -6.49
N VAL A 100 0.93 12.55 -6.29
CA VAL A 100 -0.52 12.29 -6.44
C VAL A 100 -0.84 11.86 -7.87
N THR A 101 -0.26 12.53 -8.87
CA THR A 101 -0.42 12.13 -10.28
C THR A 101 0.09 10.72 -10.52
N LEU A 102 1.31 10.41 -10.06
CA LEU A 102 1.89 9.07 -10.21
C LEU A 102 1.04 7.97 -9.55
N ILE A 103 0.50 8.22 -8.34
CA ILE A 103 -0.44 7.28 -7.67
C ILE A 103 -1.69 7.07 -8.53
N ARG A 104 -2.24 8.14 -9.12
CA ARG A 104 -3.44 8.02 -9.98
C ARG A 104 -3.16 7.25 -11.26
N ASP A 105 -2.02 7.49 -11.91
CA ASP A 105 -1.61 6.72 -13.08
C ASP A 105 -1.36 5.25 -12.74
N LEU A 106 -0.76 4.98 -11.57
CA LEU A 106 -0.61 3.62 -11.08
C LEU A 106 -1.97 2.93 -10.86
N ILE A 107 -2.92 3.60 -10.20
CA ILE A 107 -4.25 3.02 -9.98
C ILE A 107 -4.91 2.68 -11.33
N LYS A 108 -4.87 3.60 -12.30
CA LYS A 108 -5.43 3.38 -13.64
C LYS A 108 -4.79 2.21 -14.39
N ASN A 109 -3.48 2.04 -14.30
CA ASN A 109 -2.76 0.99 -15.01
C ASN A 109 -3.05 -0.42 -14.50
N TYR A 110 -3.58 -0.55 -13.27
CA TYR A 110 -3.82 -1.83 -12.61
C TYR A 110 -5.31 -2.11 -12.31
N GLU A 111 -6.22 -1.25 -12.78
CA GLU A 111 -7.68 -1.41 -12.64
C GLU A 111 -8.33 -2.29 -13.75
N ASP A 112 -7.54 -2.91 -14.64
CA ASP A 112 -8.01 -3.76 -15.76
C ASP A 112 -8.47 -5.18 -15.34
#